data_AF-A0A8H5AW68-F1
#
_entry.id   AF-A0A8H5AW68-F1
#
_cell.length_a   1.000
_cell.length_b   1.000
_cell.length_c   1.000
_cell.angle_alpha   90.00
_cell.angle_beta   90.00
_cell.angle_gamma   90.00
#
_symmetry.space_group_name_H-M   'P 1'
#
loop_
_entity.id
_entity.type
_entity.pdbx_description
1 polymer ?
#
loop_
_entity_poly.entity_id
_entity_poly.type
_entity_poly.pdbx_seq_one_letter_code
_entity_poly.pdbx_strand_id
1 'polypeptide(L)'
;MSGVTGADLLTFQLASLSCYYSAQPDSRPPIYIQWNVCTNMFLHRVAGKFTPSTAHTSRRSFTSSWIDKRQVAGTTPSLDLVTAFEQSSWIWTMESDPPNAPAGSVAFQKTFTPPAGKLPTHTNILMTVDDQFSLFVDGNFVGQSPRTADIWKNAQFFMLVLNPSASHLFAVNATNLADFTTGGPGPAGILAAIEMQFSDGTSSILTADSSWIYTTSPAAGWNTPAGDTSGWSAAQLINAYGAGPWGTEVLIPTSASNSCNATFDNSLWIWSAESNPPNAPPGLRAFRKTFTAPSGKTLQSASIILTVDNEFTFFVDGQSIGQSLSETDAWKSAQAFTAPLSGTSAVFAVNATNLPDPNSGGDSAAGLLATICITFTDGSSQTIVSDITWKVFNTVPAGFQSPSFNDLSWNAAHSQGAFGVAPWNKDAIVTTSPATGGQSAPLSASTVLSPTSIPFLTTNLPAPSIQLITTSFETSTTPQPSPSTPSKSKASRNAAGFLTETMTAAFSLLLCIIVNV
;
A
#
# COMPACT_ATOMS: atom_id res chain seq x y z
N MET A 1 52.60 -56.49 25.94
CA MET A 1 51.87 -56.86 27.18
C MET A 1 51.07 -55.67 27.62
N SER A 2 49.78 -55.90 27.94
CA SER A 2 48.87 -55.10 28.81
C SER A 2 48.74 -53.59 28.55
N GLY A 3 47.56 -52.98 28.48
CA GLY A 3 46.24 -53.37 28.98
C GLY A 3 45.49 -52.09 29.35
N VAL A 4 44.20 -52.05 29.04
CA VAL A 4 43.26 -50.94 29.27
C VAL A 4 42.80 -50.91 30.73
N THR A 5 42.69 -49.73 31.34
CA THR A 5 41.68 -49.27 32.36
C THR A 5 41.88 -47.76 32.54
N GLY A 6 40.94 -46.83 32.74
CA GLY A 6 39.50 -46.78 33.00
C GLY A 6 39.10 -45.28 32.95
N ALA A 7 37.80 -45.00 32.89
CA ALA A 7 37.21 -43.66 32.77
C ALA A 7 37.46 -42.75 34.00
N ASP A 8 37.56 -41.43 33.79
CA ASP A 8 36.57 -40.43 34.26
C ASP A 8 37.05 -38.97 34.24
N LEU A 9 36.10 -38.08 33.87
CA LEU A 9 35.94 -36.66 34.21
C LEU A 9 37.05 -35.65 33.83
N LEU A 10 36.87 -34.96 32.69
CA LEU A 10 37.49 -33.65 32.43
C LEU A 10 36.45 -32.53 32.63
N THR A 11 36.64 -31.79 33.72
CA THR A 11 35.98 -30.53 34.07
C THR A 11 36.37 -29.45 33.06
N PHE A 12 35.40 -28.87 32.35
CA PHE A 12 35.61 -27.62 31.60
C PHE A 12 35.44 -26.43 32.55
N GLN A 13 36.54 -25.76 32.90
CA GLN A 13 36.51 -24.39 33.41
C GLN A 13 36.29 -23.42 32.25
N LEU A 14 35.15 -22.71 32.25
CA LEU A 14 34.97 -21.49 31.47
C LEU A 14 35.85 -20.39 32.09
N ALA A 15 36.97 -20.06 31.45
CA ALA A 15 37.70 -18.84 31.75
C ALA A 15 36.98 -17.66 31.09
N SER A 16 36.46 -16.76 31.92
CA SER A 16 35.80 -15.51 31.53
C SER A 16 36.78 -14.56 30.82
N LEU A 17 36.45 -14.13 29.60
CA LEU A 17 37.10 -12.99 28.96
C LEU A 17 36.48 -11.69 29.50
N SER A 18 37.22 -10.95 30.32
CA SER A 18 36.85 -9.60 30.76
C SER A 18 37.46 -8.57 29.81
N CYS A 19 36.63 -7.87 29.03
CA CYS A 19 37.05 -6.62 28.38
C CYS A 19 36.84 -5.48 29.38
N TYR A 20 37.92 -4.83 29.81
CA TYR A 20 37.85 -3.65 30.65
C TYR A 20 37.41 -2.43 29.82
N TYR A 21 36.41 -1.72 30.33
CA TYR A 21 35.99 -0.41 29.83
C TYR A 21 36.59 0.68 30.73
N SER A 22 37.25 1.67 30.13
CA SER A 22 37.59 2.92 30.80
C SER A 22 36.82 4.03 30.09
N ALA A 23 35.76 4.54 30.71
CA ALA A 23 35.20 5.83 30.34
C ALA A 23 35.72 6.89 31.31
N GLN A 24 36.26 7.97 30.76
CA GLN A 24 36.39 9.24 31.47
C GLN A 24 34.98 9.76 31.79
N PRO A 25 34.71 10.25 33.02
CA PRO A 25 33.46 10.90 33.34
C PRO A 25 33.46 12.31 32.71
N ASP A 26 32.30 12.74 32.22
CA ASP A 26 32.00 14.01 31.53
C ASP A 26 32.42 14.15 30.06
N SER A 27 31.49 13.78 29.17
CA SER A 27 31.24 14.55 27.93
C SER A 27 29.82 14.31 27.39
N ARG A 28 29.15 15.40 27.00
CA ARG A 28 27.76 15.45 26.47
C ARG A 28 27.73 15.09 24.97
N PRO A 29 26.61 14.57 24.41
CA PRO A 29 26.52 14.15 23.01
C PRO A 29 26.65 15.31 22.00
N PRO A 30 27.05 15.03 20.74
CA PRO A 30 27.31 13.70 20.14
C PRO A 30 28.77 13.21 20.30
N ILE A 31 28.95 11.90 20.56
CA ILE A 31 30.26 11.24 20.67
C ILE A 31 30.58 10.50 19.35
N TYR A 32 31.78 10.72 18.81
CA TYR A 32 32.36 9.90 17.74
C TYR A 32 33.05 8.69 18.36
N ILE A 33 32.74 7.47 17.90
CA ILE A 33 33.51 6.29 18.31
C ILE A 33 34.14 5.63 17.10
N GLN A 34 35.48 5.58 17.11
CA GLN A 34 36.27 4.74 16.23
C GLN A 34 36.67 3.46 16.99
N TRP A 35 36.59 2.33 16.32
CA TRP A 35 37.08 1.06 16.84
C TRP A 35 38.03 0.43 15.83
N ASN A 36 39.10 -0.20 16.32
CA ASN A 36 39.96 -1.07 15.54
C ASN A 36 39.81 -2.50 16.06
N VAL A 37 39.65 -3.46 15.13
CA VAL A 37 39.67 -4.88 15.47
C VAL A 37 41.09 -5.41 15.23
N CYS A 38 41.72 -5.97 16.27
CA CYS A 38 42.94 -6.74 16.14
C CYS A 38 42.64 -8.21 16.45
N THR A 39 42.84 -9.10 15.49
CA THR A 39 42.90 -10.54 15.74
C THR A 39 44.36 -10.96 15.84
N ASN A 40 44.69 -11.75 16.87
CA ASN A 40 46.01 -12.33 17.03
C ASN A 40 45.94 -13.77 16.53
N MET A 41 46.45 -14.02 15.32
CA MET A 41 46.66 -15.38 14.82
C MET A 41 48.16 -15.68 14.95
N PHE A 42 48.51 -16.66 15.76
CA PHE A 42 49.89 -17.12 15.88
C PHE A 42 50.32 -17.80 14.56
N LEU A 43 51.02 -17.03 13.73
CA LEU A 43 52.24 -17.34 12.96
C LEU A 43 52.26 -16.65 11.59
N HIS A 44 53.25 -15.76 11.45
CA HIS A 44 53.80 -15.12 10.25
C HIS A 44 52.96 -14.08 9.46
N ARG A 45 53.25 -12.79 9.78
CA ARG A 45 53.37 -11.59 8.94
C ARG A 45 52.48 -11.49 7.68
N VAL A 46 51.53 -10.55 7.68
CA VAL A 46 51.60 -9.20 7.03
C VAL A 46 50.31 -8.44 7.41
N ALA A 47 50.45 -7.19 7.85
CA ALA A 47 49.33 -6.29 8.17
C ALA A 47 48.80 -5.61 6.89
N GLY A 48 47.52 -5.78 6.57
CA GLY A 48 46.79 -4.98 5.59
C GLY A 48 45.81 -4.03 6.28
N LYS A 49 45.88 -2.73 6.00
CA LYS A 49 44.94 -1.72 6.51
C LYS A 49 43.60 -1.84 5.77
N PHE A 50 42.48 -1.97 6.47
CA PHE A 50 41.13 -1.81 5.92
C PHE A 50 40.60 -0.38 6.16
N THR A 51 39.79 0.13 5.23
CA THR A 51 39.10 1.42 5.29
C THR A 51 38.00 1.44 6.36
N PRO A 52 37.81 2.55 7.10
CA PRO A 52 36.80 2.61 8.17
C PRO A 52 35.37 2.70 7.60
N SER A 53 34.45 1.93 8.20
CA SER A 53 33.00 2.05 7.99
C SER A 53 32.32 2.62 9.24
N THR A 54 31.47 3.62 9.07
CA THR A 54 30.74 4.31 10.14
C THR A 54 29.36 3.67 10.36
N ALA A 55 28.99 3.39 11.61
CA ALA A 55 27.63 2.97 11.98
C ALA A 55 27.02 4.00 12.94
N HIS A 56 25.78 4.42 12.67
CA HIS A 56 25.00 5.31 13.53
C HIS A 56 24.09 4.49 14.44
N THR A 57 24.17 4.69 15.76
CA THR A 57 23.15 4.19 16.69
C THR A 57 22.51 5.38 17.40
N SER A 58 21.21 5.60 17.20
CA SER A 58 20.43 6.51 18.04
C SER A 58 19.60 5.70 19.04
N ARG A 59 19.97 5.70 20.32
CA ARG A 59 19.02 5.42 21.40
C ARG A 59 18.34 6.75 21.77
N ARG A 60 17.03 6.88 21.56
CA ARG A 60 16.24 7.92 22.25
C ARG A 60 15.72 7.30 23.55
N SER A 61 16.18 7.82 24.67
CA SER A 61 15.56 7.60 25.98
C SER A 61 14.18 8.27 25.98
N PHE A 62 13.13 7.52 26.25
CA PHE A 62 11.78 8.06 26.44
C PHE A 62 11.61 8.47 27.90
N THR A 63 11.36 9.75 28.16
CA THR A 63 10.61 10.19 29.33
C THR A 63 9.15 10.26 28.91
N SER A 64 8.44 9.13 28.93
CA SER A 64 7.04 9.09 28.53
C SER A 64 6.13 9.62 29.63
N SER A 65 5.44 10.72 29.36
CA SER A 65 4.09 10.94 29.88
C SER A 65 3.11 10.16 28.99
N TRP A 66 2.04 9.62 29.58
CA TRP A 66 0.96 8.98 28.82
C TRP A 66 0.40 9.96 27.79
N ILE A 67 0.54 9.61 26.50
CA ILE A 67 -0.10 10.28 25.37
C ILE A 67 -1.08 9.27 24.78
N ASP A 68 -2.28 9.77 24.54
CA ASP A 68 -3.51 9.04 24.27
C ASP A 68 -3.43 8.06 23.09
N LYS A 69 -4.40 7.15 23.08
CA LYS A 69 -4.66 6.08 22.12
C LYS A 69 -4.48 6.57 20.69
N ARG A 70 -3.44 6.06 20.01
CA ARG A 70 -3.23 6.22 18.57
C ARG A 70 -4.52 5.87 17.84
N GLN A 71 -5.23 6.87 17.32
CA GLN A 71 -6.32 6.66 16.37
C GLN A 71 -5.70 5.97 15.15
N VAL A 72 -6.12 4.73 14.93
CA VAL A 72 -5.84 3.99 13.68
C VAL A 72 -6.36 4.87 12.54
N ALA A 73 -5.62 4.99 11.44
CA ALA A 73 -6.12 5.65 10.23
C ALA A 73 -7.37 4.88 9.76
N GLY A 74 -8.55 5.37 10.16
CA GLY A 74 -9.82 4.69 9.95
C GLY A 74 -10.26 4.80 8.50
N THR A 75 -11.08 3.85 8.06
CA THR A 75 -11.87 3.96 6.81
C THR A 75 -12.99 5.01 6.90
N THR A 76 -12.96 5.85 7.93
CA THR A 76 -13.96 6.84 8.29
C THR A 76 -13.29 8.10 8.81
N PRO A 77 -13.88 9.29 8.60
CA PRO A 77 -13.32 10.56 9.02
C PRO A 77 -13.06 10.58 10.54
N SER A 78 -11.95 11.20 10.95
CA SER A 78 -11.64 11.43 12.36
C SER A 78 -12.71 12.33 12.99
N LEU A 79 -12.90 12.24 14.32
CA LEU A 79 -13.85 13.12 15.02
C LEU A 79 -13.54 14.61 14.80
N ASP A 80 -12.25 14.96 14.75
CA ASP A 80 -11.81 16.33 14.50
C ASP A 80 -12.19 16.78 13.08
N LEU A 81 -12.04 15.90 12.09
CA LEU A 81 -12.45 16.17 10.70
C LEU A 81 -13.98 16.32 10.58
N VAL A 82 -14.76 15.46 11.25
CA VAL A 82 -16.22 15.58 11.32
C VAL A 82 -16.63 16.90 11.98
N THR A 83 -16.02 17.22 13.11
CA THR A 83 -16.30 18.47 13.85
C THR A 83 -15.98 19.69 12.99
N ALA A 84 -14.87 19.68 12.25
CA ALA A 84 -14.51 20.75 11.34
C ALA A 84 -15.47 20.84 10.14
N PHE A 85 -15.97 19.72 9.63
CA PHE A 85 -16.97 19.68 8.57
C PHE A 85 -18.29 20.30 9.03
N GLU A 86 -18.76 19.95 10.23
CA GLU A 86 -19.97 20.53 10.83
C GLU A 86 -19.82 22.02 11.19
N GLN A 87 -18.58 22.51 11.34
CA GLN A 87 -18.25 23.92 11.53
C GLN A 87 -17.94 24.65 10.20
N SER A 88 -17.93 23.93 9.08
CA SER A 88 -17.68 24.50 7.75
C SER A 88 -18.92 25.25 7.25
N SER A 89 -18.78 25.89 6.08
CA SER A 89 -19.86 26.60 5.41
C SER A 89 -19.95 26.18 3.96
N TRP A 90 -21.18 26.15 3.46
CA TRP A 90 -21.46 26.06 2.04
C TRP A 90 -20.86 27.28 1.34
N ILE A 91 -19.99 27.03 0.37
CA ILE A 91 -19.40 28.07 -0.47
C ILE A 91 -19.84 27.90 -1.91
N TRP A 92 -20.01 29.01 -2.62
CA TRP A 92 -20.28 29.01 -4.05
C TRP A 92 -19.73 30.26 -4.74
N THR A 93 -20.19 30.54 -5.95
CA THR A 93 -19.95 31.76 -6.71
C THR A 93 -20.72 32.96 -6.14
N MET A 94 -20.42 34.16 -6.63
CA MET A 94 -21.22 35.35 -6.34
C MET A 94 -22.45 35.36 -7.25
N GLU A 95 -23.59 34.98 -6.68
CA GLU A 95 -24.88 34.96 -7.37
C GLU A 95 -25.77 36.13 -6.92
N SER A 96 -26.73 36.50 -7.77
CA SER A 96 -27.70 37.55 -7.45
C SER A 96 -28.80 37.10 -6.48
N ASP A 97 -29.05 35.79 -6.36
CA ASP A 97 -30.10 35.19 -5.52
C ASP A 97 -29.59 33.93 -4.78
N PRO A 98 -28.58 34.05 -3.90
CA PRO A 98 -28.06 32.89 -3.17
C PRO A 98 -29.13 32.31 -2.21
N PRO A 99 -29.20 30.97 -2.04
CA PRO A 99 -28.25 29.96 -2.50
C PRO A 99 -28.47 29.51 -3.97
N ASN A 100 -29.45 30.06 -4.68
CA ASN A 100 -29.76 29.64 -6.04
C ASN A 100 -28.70 30.13 -7.03
N ALA A 101 -28.19 29.21 -7.84
CA ALA A 101 -27.25 29.49 -8.90
C ALA A 101 -27.75 28.91 -10.23
N PRO A 102 -27.32 29.44 -11.39
CA PRO A 102 -27.59 28.83 -12.68
C PRO A 102 -27.04 27.40 -12.77
N ALA A 103 -27.66 26.58 -13.64
CA ALA A 103 -27.11 25.27 -13.97
C ALA A 103 -25.79 25.41 -14.73
N GLY A 104 -24.77 24.64 -14.34
CA GLY A 104 -23.44 24.71 -14.93
C GLY A 104 -22.34 24.22 -13.99
N SER A 105 -21.15 24.08 -14.55
CA SER A 105 -19.96 23.69 -13.81
C SER A 105 -19.10 24.90 -13.44
N VAL A 106 -18.52 24.87 -12.24
CA VAL A 106 -17.64 25.88 -11.67
C VAL A 106 -16.41 25.17 -11.11
N ALA A 107 -15.23 25.69 -11.46
CA ALA A 107 -13.97 25.21 -10.93
C ALA A 107 -13.61 25.99 -9.67
N PHE A 108 -13.29 25.28 -8.59
CA PHE A 108 -12.81 25.82 -7.33
C PHE A 108 -11.41 25.31 -7.01
N GLN A 109 -10.62 26.13 -6.32
CA GLN A 109 -9.30 25.76 -5.81
C GLN A 109 -9.06 26.25 -4.38
N LYS A 110 -8.26 25.48 -3.66
CA LYS A 110 -7.66 25.84 -2.38
C LYS A 110 -6.23 25.32 -2.31
N THR A 111 -5.28 26.22 -2.06
CA THR A 111 -3.89 25.84 -1.85
C THR A 111 -3.58 25.76 -0.36
N PHE A 112 -3.00 24.66 0.07
CA PHE A 112 -2.45 24.48 1.40
C PHE A 112 -0.93 24.64 1.37
N THR A 113 -0.41 25.52 2.24
CA THR A 113 1.02 25.65 2.50
C THR A 113 1.30 25.13 3.92
N PRO A 114 2.11 24.08 4.09
CA PRO A 114 2.42 23.54 5.40
C PRO A 114 3.15 24.56 6.28
N PRO A 115 2.90 24.58 7.60
CA PRO A 115 3.71 25.38 8.52
C PRO A 115 5.20 25.02 8.41
N ALA A 116 6.09 25.97 8.69
CA ALA A 116 7.52 25.76 8.59
C ALA A 116 7.97 24.52 9.41
N GLY A 117 8.70 23.61 8.76
CA GLY A 117 9.18 22.37 9.37
C GLY A 117 8.15 21.22 9.43
N LYS A 118 6.92 21.42 8.95
CA LYS A 118 5.92 20.36 8.80
C LYS A 118 5.98 19.78 7.39
N LEU A 119 6.04 18.45 7.29
CA LEU A 119 5.98 17.72 6.02
C LEU A 119 4.65 16.95 5.95
N PRO A 120 3.73 17.33 5.06
CA PRO A 120 2.52 16.55 4.81
C PRO A 120 2.87 15.17 4.27
N THR A 121 2.14 14.16 4.75
CA THR A 121 2.30 12.76 4.30
C THR A 121 0.98 12.17 3.82
N HIS A 122 -0.14 12.61 4.40
CA HIS A 122 -1.48 12.14 4.06
C HIS A 122 -2.47 13.29 4.10
N THR A 123 -3.56 13.14 3.36
CA THR A 123 -4.74 13.98 3.51
C THR A 123 -6.02 13.16 3.54
N ASN A 124 -6.92 13.54 4.44
CA ASN A 124 -8.26 13.01 4.59
C ASN A 124 -9.26 14.11 4.22
N ILE A 125 -10.13 13.84 3.26
CA ILE A 125 -11.04 14.83 2.69
C ILE A 125 -12.46 14.35 2.91
N LEU A 126 -13.27 15.15 3.60
CA LEU A 126 -14.70 14.93 3.77
C LEU A 126 -15.43 16.07 3.04
N MET A 127 -16.21 15.75 2.01
CA MET A 127 -16.87 16.78 1.20
C MET A 127 -18.20 16.35 0.62
N THR A 128 -19.07 17.32 0.36
CA THR A 128 -20.28 17.16 -0.44
C THR A 128 -20.49 18.40 -1.30
N VAL A 129 -21.24 18.24 -2.40
CA VAL A 129 -21.56 19.33 -3.32
C VAL A 129 -23.02 19.18 -3.75
N ASP A 130 -23.73 20.29 -3.81
CA ASP A 130 -25.03 20.38 -4.47
C ASP A 130 -24.82 20.97 -5.88
N ASP A 131 -24.91 20.18 -6.96
CA ASP A 131 -25.35 18.77 -7.03
C ASP A 131 -24.22 17.74 -7.13
N GLN A 132 -23.16 18.02 -7.90
CA GLN A 132 -22.16 17.00 -8.27
C GLN A 132 -20.75 17.55 -8.27
N PHE A 133 -19.75 16.69 -8.06
CA PHE A 133 -18.36 17.13 -8.12
C PHE A 133 -17.39 16.11 -8.71
N SER A 134 -16.26 16.62 -9.22
CA SER A 134 -15.01 15.88 -9.41
C SER A 134 -13.91 16.55 -8.60
N LEU A 135 -13.16 15.76 -7.83
CA LEU A 135 -12.09 16.19 -6.92
C LEU A 135 -10.72 15.85 -7.50
N PHE A 136 -9.80 16.79 -7.39
CA PHE A 136 -8.40 16.65 -7.78
C PHE A 136 -7.47 17.14 -6.67
N VAL A 137 -6.32 16.48 -6.54
CA VAL A 137 -5.22 16.92 -5.68
C VAL A 137 -3.94 16.98 -6.51
N ASP A 138 -3.32 18.17 -6.57
CA ASP A 138 -2.13 18.45 -7.37
C ASP A 138 -2.27 18.05 -8.85
N GLY A 139 -3.47 18.23 -9.43
CA GLY A 139 -3.79 17.83 -10.79
C GLY A 139 -4.23 16.39 -10.96
N ASN A 140 -4.02 15.53 -9.95
CA ASN A 140 -4.41 14.13 -10.00
C ASN A 140 -5.88 13.97 -9.64
N PHE A 141 -6.63 13.22 -10.46
CA PHE A 141 -8.01 12.88 -10.16
C PHE A 141 -8.08 11.97 -8.93
N VAL A 142 -8.91 12.34 -7.96
CA VAL A 142 -9.11 11.60 -6.71
C VAL A 142 -10.40 10.81 -6.75
N GLY A 143 -11.48 11.45 -7.20
CA GLY A 143 -12.81 10.86 -7.18
C GLY A 143 -13.87 11.85 -7.64
N GLN A 144 -15.11 11.37 -7.74
CA GLN A 144 -16.27 12.17 -8.11
C GLN A 144 -17.49 11.69 -7.32
N SER A 145 -18.50 12.54 -7.17
CA SER A 145 -19.76 12.12 -6.57
C SER A 145 -20.49 11.10 -7.45
N PRO A 146 -21.27 10.18 -6.85
CA PRO A 146 -22.29 9.44 -7.58
C PRO A 146 -23.26 10.39 -8.32
N ARG A 147 -23.80 9.93 -9.45
CA ARG A 147 -24.81 10.68 -10.22
C ARG A 147 -26.21 10.24 -9.84
N THR A 148 -26.56 10.48 -8.59
CA THR A 148 -27.88 10.16 -8.02
C THR A 148 -28.55 11.43 -7.52
N ALA A 149 -29.88 11.46 -7.49
CA ALA A 149 -30.63 12.57 -6.91
C ALA A 149 -30.25 12.78 -5.44
N ASP A 150 -30.26 14.03 -4.99
CA ASP A 150 -29.93 14.44 -3.62
C ASP A 150 -28.58 13.88 -3.12
N ILE A 151 -27.59 13.70 -4.00
CA ILE A 151 -26.29 13.18 -3.59
C ILE A 151 -25.59 14.12 -2.60
N TRP A 152 -25.94 15.41 -2.60
CA TRP A 152 -25.46 16.37 -1.61
C TRP A 152 -25.76 15.96 -0.16
N LYS A 153 -26.82 15.16 0.08
CA LYS A 153 -27.16 14.60 1.38
C LYS A 153 -26.20 13.51 1.85
N ASN A 154 -25.25 13.07 1.03
CA ASN A 154 -24.29 12.03 1.38
C ASN A 154 -22.87 12.54 1.15
N ALA A 155 -22.22 12.99 2.22
CA ALA A 155 -20.82 13.40 2.13
C ALA A 155 -19.94 12.21 1.73
N GLN A 156 -18.92 12.50 0.92
CA GLN A 156 -17.95 11.54 0.42
C GLN A 156 -16.64 11.71 1.18
N PHE A 157 -16.00 10.60 1.53
CA PHE A 157 -14.74 10.56 2.26
C PHE A 157 -13.62 9.97 1.39
N PHE A 158 -12.51 10.71 1.28
CA PHE A 158 -11.33 10.31 0.51
C PHE A 158 -10.08 10.33 1.40
N MET A 159 -9.18 9.38 1.18
CA MET A 159 -7.89 9.30 1.86
C MET A 159 -6.79 9.17 0.81
N LEU A 160 -5.74 9.97 0.96
CA LEU A 160 -4.64 10.01 0.02
C LEU A 160 -3.30 10.06 0.73
N VAL A 161 -2.34 9.31 0.19
CA VAL A 161 -0.93 9.52 0.45
C VAL A 161 -0.45 10.66 -0.43
N LEU A 162 0.29 11.60 0.15
CA LEU A 162 0.80 12.78 -0.55
C LEU A 162 2.28 12.60 -0.87
N ASN A 163 2.67 13.06 -2.07
CA ASN A 163 4.08 13.22 -2.40
C ASN A 163 4.65 14.41 -1.61
N PRO A 164 5.91 14.35 -1.14
CA PRO A 164 6.56 15.49 -0.50
C PRO A 164 6.53 16.74 -1.39
N SER A 165 5.85 17.79 -0.93
CA SER A 165 5.74 19.07 -1.63
C SER A 165 5.72 20.25 -0.65
N ALA A 166 6.14 21.42 -1.13
CA ALA A 166 6.07 22.67 -0.37
C ALA A 166 4.63 23.21 -0.26
N SER A 167 3.72 22.73 -1.10
CA SER A 167 2.29 23.04 -1.06
C SER A 167 1.48 21.93 -1.73
N HIS A 168 0.20 21.86 -1.39
CA HIS A 168 -0.77 20.97 -2.02
C HIS A 168 -1.98 21.76 -2.50
N LEU A 169 -2.40 21.51 -3.74
CA LEU A 169 -3.57 22.11 -4.35
C LEU A 169 -4.75 21.14 -4.28
N PHE A 170 -5.86 21.58 -3.69
CA PHE A 170 -7.15 20.91 -3.77
C PHE A 170 -8.00 21.63 -4.81
N ALA A 171 -8.49 20.90 -5.81
CA ALA A 171 -9.30 21.47 -6.88
C ALA A 171 -10.60 20.68 -7.04
N VAL A 172 -11.72 21.39 -7.20
CA VAL A 172 -13.06 20.79 -7.29
C VAL A 172 -13.76 21.35 -8.52
N ASN A 173 -14.20 20.49 -9.42
CA ASN A 173 -15.14 20.85 -10.47
C ASN A 173 -16.54 20.55 -9.96
N ALA A 174 -17.23 21.56 -9.46
CA ALA A 174 -18.57 21.43 -8.92
C ALA A 174 -19.61 21.76 -10.00
N THR A 175 -20.71 21.02 -10.05
CA THR A 175 -21.76 21.18 -11.06
C THR A 175 -23.11 21.31 -10.37
N ASN A 176 -23.77 22.43 -10.63
CA ASN A 176 -25.18 22.63 -10.31
C ASN A 176 -26.03 22.16 -11.49
N LEU A 177 -27.02 21.32 -11.25
CA LEU A 177 -28.00 20.90 -12.23
C LEU A 177 -29.18 21.88 -12.25
N ALA A 178 -30.00 21.81 -13.29
CA ALA A 178 -31.21 22.62 -13.33
C ALA A 178 -32.19 22.11 -12.27
N ASP A 179 -32.79 23.03 -11.51
CA ASP A 179 -33.78 22.70 -10.50
C ASP A 179 -34.90 21.87 -11.13
N PHE A 180 -35.22 20.73 -10.51
CA PHE A 180 -36.15 19.76 -11.09
C PHE A 180 -37.57 20.33 -11.24
N THR A 181 -37.97 21.28 -10.39
CA THR A 181 -39.33 21.82 -10.36
C THR A 181 -39.51 22.96 -11.37
N THR A 182 -38.54 23.86 -11.45
CA THR A 182 -38.61 25.10 -12.23
C THR A 182 -37.86 24.99 -13.56
N GLY A 183 -36.95 24.03 -13.71
CA GLY A 183 -36.00 23.95 -14.82
C GLY A 183 -34.97 25.08 -14.83
N GLY A 184 -34.93 25.91 -13.78
CA GLY A 184 -34.12 27.12 -13.67
C GLY A 184 -33.01 27.00 -12.62
N PRO A 185 -32.51 28.14 -12.11
CA PRO A 185 -31.55 28.17 -11.01
C PRO A 185 -32.06 27.42 -9.78
N GLY A 186 -31.17 26.64 -9.17
CA GLY A 186 -31.42 25.88 -7.94
C GLY A 186 -30.28 26.06 -6.94
N PRO A 187 -30.46 25.64 -5.67
CA PRO A 187 -29.43 25.73 -4.65
C PRO A 187 -28.10 25.11 -5.09
N ALA A 188 -26.99 25.81 -4.89
CA ALA A 188 -25.67 25.31 -5.23
C ALA A 188 -24.65 25.61 -4.13
N GLY A 189 -23.74 24.66 -3.89
CA GLY A 189 -22.70 24.87 -2.90
C GLY A 189 -21.74 23.70 -2.75
N ILE A 190 -20.54 24.01 -2.26
CA ILE A 190 -19.53 23.05 -1.79
C ILE A 190 -19.46 23.14 -0.26
N LEU A 191 -19.52 22.01 0.43
CA LEU A 191 -19.21 21.89 1.85
C LEU A 191 -18.07 20.89 2.02
N ALA A 192 -17.00 21.28 2.71
CA ALA A 192 -15.81 20.42 2.83
C ALA A 192 -14.99 20.68 4.10
N ALA A 193 -14.34 19.64 4.59
CA ALA A 193 -13.22 19.71 5.51
C ALA A 193 -12.08 18.81 5.02
N ILE A 194 -10.84 19.27 5.20
CA ILE A 194 -9.63 18.63 4.70
C ILE A 194 -8.61 18.58 5.83
N GLU A 195 -8.33 17.39 6.34
CA GLU A 195 -7.28 17.16 7.32
C GLU A 195 -5.96 16.84 6.61
N MET A 196 -4.92 17.59 6.95
CA MET A 196 -3.53 17.40 6.54
C MET A 196 -2.78 16.73 7.67
N GLN A 197 -2.20 15.55 7.42
CA GLN A 197 -1.41 14.82 8.41
C GLN A 197 0.08 14.95 8.11
N PHE A 198 0.86 15.28 9.15
CA PHE A 198 2.29 15.52 9.03
C PHE A 198 3.14 14.35 9.51
N SER A 199 4.39 14.28 9.04
CA SER A 199 5.35 13.22 9.38
C SER A 199 5.69 13.13 10.87
N ASP A 200 5.43 14.16 11.66
CA ASP A 200 5.63 14.19 13.11
C ASP A 200 4.41 13.73 13.92
N GLY A 201 3.35 13.28 13.22
CA GLY A 201 2.10 12.78 13.81
C GLY A 201 1.08 13.86 14.16
N THR A 202 1.38 15.14 13.92
CA THR A 202 0.40 16.23 14.10
C THR A 202 -0.44 16.43 12.83
N SER A 203 -1.53 17.20 12.94
CA SER A 203 -2.40 17.52 11.81
C SER A 203 -2.81 19.00 11.75
N SER A 204 -3.41 19.41 10.63
CA SER A 204 -4.09 20.69 10.45
C SER A 204 -5.32 20.50 9.59
N ILE A 205 -6.42 21.18 9.91
CA ILE A 205 -7.68 21.03 9.18
C ILE A 205 -8.03 22.34 8.48
N LEU A 206 -8.43 22.25 7.21
CA LEU A 206 -8.96 23.33 6.39
C LEU A 206 -10.45 23.07 6.18
N THR A 207 -11.23 24.13 6.02
CA THR A 207 -12.66 24.03 5.70
C THR A 207 -12.99 24.76 4.40
N ALA A 208 -14.18 24.50 3.85
CA ALA A 208 -14.78 25.37 2.85
C ALA A 208 -15.05 26.74 3.48
N ASP A 209 -14.42 27.77 2.90
CA ASP A 209 -14.40 29.14 3.40
C ASP A 209 -14.17 30.14 2.25
N SER A 210 -14.17 31.43 2.54
CA SER A 210 -14.01 32.50 1.54
C SER A 210 -12.60 32.65 0.96
N SER A 211 -11.62 31.86 1.40
CA SER A 211 -10.28 31.84 0.82
C SER A 211 -10.10 30.76 -0.25
N TRP A 212 -11.13 29.96 -0.52
CA TRP A 212 -11.26 29.25 -1.78
C TRP A 212 -11.45 30.25 -2.92
N ILE A 213 -10.89 29.95 -4.09
CA ILE A 213 -11.06 30.75 -5.31
C ILE A 213 -11.81 29.94 -6.36
N TYR A 214 -12.50 30.62 -7.27
CA TYR A 214 -13.27 29.98 -8.33
C TYR A 214 -13.19 30.68 -9.68
N THR A 215 -13.53 29.94 -10.73
CA THR A 215 -13.84 30.44 -12.08
C THR A 215 -14.95 29.62 -12.73
N THR A 216 -15.77 30.30 -13.54
CA THR A 216 -16.79 29.67 -14.40
C THR A 216 -16.25 29.32 -15.80
N SER A 217 -15.00 29.71 -16.09
CA SER A 217 -14.34 29.45 -17.39
C SER A 217 -12.93 28.91 -17.17
N PRO A 218 -12.79 27.69 -16.62
CA PRO A 218 -11.48 27.12 -16.34
C PRO A 218 -10.70 26.81 -17.63
N ALA A 219 -9.44 27.27 -17.69
CA ALA A 219 -8.52 26.92 -18.76
C ALA A 219 -7.97 25.49 -18.61
N ALA A 220 -7.33 24.95 -19.64
CA ALA A 220 -6.65 23.66 -19.53
C ALA A 220 -5.57 23.69 -18.42
N GLY A 221 -5.51 22.64 -17.61
CA GLY A 221 -4.57 22.56 -16.49
C GLY A 221 -4.99 23.35 -15.25
N TRP A 222 -6.21 23.91 -15.21
CA TRP A 222 -6.76 24.62 -14.06
C TRP A 222 -6.70 23.82 -12.75
N ASN A 223 -6.64 22.50 -12.78
CA ASN A 223 -6.61 21.67 -11.59
C ASN A 223 -5.19 21.36 -11.09
N THR A 224 -4.15 21.91 -11.74
CA THR A 224 -2.73 21.66 -11.42
C THR A 224 -2.11 22.84 -10.65
N PRO A 225 -1.06 22.62 -9.84
CA PRO A 225 -0.37 23.71 -9.12
C PRO A 225 0.23 24.80 -10.04
N ALA A 226 0.44 24.48 -11.32
CA ALA A 226 0.96 25.41 -12.32
C ALA A 226 -0.14 26.15 -13.11
N GLY A 227 -1.42 25.87 -12.83
CA GLY A 227 -2.55 26.49 -13.51
C GLY A 227 -2.63 28.00 -13.23
N ASP A 228 -2.97 28.77 -14.26
CA ASP A 228 -3.16 30.22 -14.12
C ASP A 228 -4.47 30.54 -13.39
N THR A 229 -4.35 31.19 -12.24
CA THR A 229 -5.47 31.65 -11.41
C THR A 229 -5.75 33.14 -11.56
N SER A 230 -5.10 33.81 -12.52
CA SER A 230 -5.34 35.21 -12.83
C SER A 230 -6.81 35.44 -13.18
N GLY A 231 -7.45 36.38 -12.48
CA GLY A 231 -8.86 36.71 -12.69
C GLY A 231 -9.86 35.78 -11.99
N TRP A 232 -9.39 34.79 -11.21
CA TRP A 232 -10.28 34.00 -10.37
C TRP A 232 -10.81 34.85 -9.21
N SER A 233 -12.03 34.56 -8.80
CA SER A 233 -12.71 35.29 -7.72
C SER A 233 -12.71 34.49 -6.43
N ALA A 234 -12.75 35.17 -5.28
CA ALA A 234 -12.92 34.51 -3.99
C ALA A 234 -14.34 33.95 -3.83
N ALA A 235 -14.46 32.72 -3.34
CA ALA A 235 -15.74 32.06 -3.10
C ALA A 235 -16.56 32.82 -2.04
N GLN A 236 -17.89 32.81 -2.21
CA GLN A 236 -18.81 33.42 -1.26
C GLN A 236 -19.26 32.39 -0.24
N LEU A 237 -19.34 32.80 1.03
CA LEU A 237 -19.95 32.01 2.09
C LEU A 237 -21.48 32.15 1.99
N ILE A 238 -22.15 31.08 1.63
CA ILE A 238 -23.59 31.06 1.34
C ILE A 238 -24.38 30.81 2.62
N ASN A 239 -24.14 29.66 3.26
CA ASN A 239 -24.75 29.30 4.53
C ASN A 239 -23.77 28.47 5.37
N ALA A 240 -23.79 28.63 6.68
CA ALA A 240 -23.15 27.67 7.57
C ALA A 240 -23.81 26.29 7.42
N TYR A 241 -23.08 25.20 7.75
CA TYR A 241 -23.73 23.90 7.92
C TYR A 241 -24.89 23.99 8.93
N GLY A 242 -25.98 23.25 8.67
CA GLY A 242 -27.20 23.34 9.48
C GLY A 242 -28.17 24.46 9.07
N ALA A 243 -27.80 25.31 8.11
CA ALA A 243 -28.63 26.41 7.62
C ALA A 243 -28.94 26.29 6.11
N GLY A 244 -29.78 27.21 5.61
CA GLY A 244 -30.19 27.22 4.21
C GLY A 244 -31.08 26.03 3.84
N PRO A 245 -31.24 25.73 2.54
CA PRO A 245 -32.08 24.63 2.06
C PRO A 245 -31.51 23.24 2.40
N TRP A 246 -30.23 23.15 2.73
CA TRP A 246 -29.55 21.90 3.06
C TRP A 246 -29.75 21.44 4.52
N GLY A 247 -29.93 22.38 5.43
CA GLY A 247 -30.09 22.10 6.86
C GLY A 247 -29.00 21.19 7.42
N THR A 248 -29.41 20.21 8.24
CA THR A 248 -28.54 19.17 8.82
C THR A 248 -28.71 17.81 8.11
N GLU A 249 -29.15 17.80 6.85
CA GLU A 249 -29.49 16.56 6.13
C GLU A 249 -28.28 15.84 5.53
N VAL A 250 -27.08 16.42 5.66
CA VAL A 250 -25.86 15.77 5.19
C VAL A 250 -25.51 14.61 6.10
N LEU A 251 -25.74 13.40 5.59
CA LEU A 251 -25.21 12.17 6.14
C LEU A 251 -23.70 12.17 5.93
N ILE A 252 -22.99 12.39 7.03
CA ILE A 252 -21.57 12.14 7.09
C ILE A 252 -21.39 10.62 7.05
N PRO A 253 -20.44 10.08 6.26
CA PRO A 253 -20.03 8.68 6.31
C PRO A 253 -19.37 8.46 7.67
N THR A 254 -20.21 8.36 8.69
CA THR A 254 -19.84 7.88 9.99
C THR A 254 -19.53 6.40 9.79
N SER A 255 -18.56 5.89 10.53
CA SER A 255 -18.77 4.52 10.98
C SER A 255 -20.13 4.61 11.67
N ALA A 256 -21.18 4.02 11.09
CA ALA A 256 -22.32 3.64 11.91
C ALA A 256 -21.68 3.08 13.19
N SER A 257 -22.10 3.56 14.35
CA SER A 257 -21.59 3.12 15.65
C SER A 257 -22.02 1.67 15.92
N ASN A 258 -21.67 0.77 15.00
CA ASN A 258 -21.91 -0.64 14.93
C ASN A 258 -20.53 -1.27 14.75
N SER A 259 -19.79 -1.25 15.86
CA SER A 259 -18.81 -2.26 16.29
C SER A 259 -18.43 -3.31 15.24
N CYS A 260 -17.68 -2.90 14.21
CA CYS A 260 -16.95 -3.85 13.37
C CYS A 260 -15.49 -3.48 13.29
N ASN A 261 -14.85 -3.57 14.45
CA ASN A 261 -13.42 -3.84 14.50
C ASN A 261 -13.24 -5.29 14.06
N ALA A 262 -13.13 -5.51 12.74
CA ALA A 262 -12.75 -6.82 12.25
C ALA A 262 -11.37 -7.14 12.84
N THR A 263 -11.31 -8.10 13.75
CA THR A 263 -10.08 -8.69 14.26
C THR A 263 -10.01 -10.12 13.75
N PHE A 264 -8.81 -10.70 13.70
CA PHE A 264 -8.67 -12.12 13.40
C PHE A 264 -9.05 -13.03 14.59
N ASP A 265 -9.56 -12.46 15.68
CA ASP A 265 -10.03 -13.25 16.81
C ASP A 265 -11.17 -14.16 16.33
N ASN A 266 -11.01 -15.47 16.57
CA ASN A 266 -11.89 -16.55 16.10
C ASN A 266 -11.76 -16.93 14.60
N SER A 267 -10.85 -16.31 13.84
CA SER A 267 -10.54 -16.76 12.48
C SER A 267 -9.60 -17.97 12.50
N LEU A 268 -9.76 -18.85 11.51
CA LEU A 268 -8.88 -19.98 11.24
C LEU A 268 -8.03 -19.68 10.03
N TRP A 269 -6.75 -20.02 10.09
CA TRP A 269 -5.97 -20.25 8.89
C TRP A 269 -6.58 -21.43 8.15
N ILE A 270 -7.03 -21.24 6.92
CA ILE A 270 -7.66 -22.28 6.12
C ILE A 270 -6.89 -22.54 4.83
N TRP A 271 -6.86 -23.80 4.38
CA TRP A 271 -6.32 -24.18 3.09
C TRP A 271 -7.11 -25.33 2.47
N SER A 272 -6.59 -25.98 1.42
CA SER A 272 -7.03 -27.32 1.03
C SER A 272 -6.59 -28.37 2.06
N ALA A 273 -7.23 -29.55 2.03
CA ALA A 273 -6.75 -30.69 2.80
C ALA A 273 -5.42 -31.18 2.20
N GLU A 274 -4.35 -31.09 2.99
CA GLU A 274 -3.00 -31.50 2.62
C GLU A 274 -2.53 -32.68 3.49
N SER A 275 -1.52 -33.42 3.02
CA SER A 275 -0.98 -34.56 3.76
C SER A 275 -0.14 -34.18 4.99
N ASN A 276 0.42 -32.96 5.02
CA ASN A 276 1.31 -32.49 6.10
C ASN A 276 1.05 -31.02 6.50
N PRO A 277 -0.16 -30.68 7.00
CA PRO A 277 -0.49 -29.32 7.39
C PRO A 277 0.42 -28.76 8.50
N PRO A 278 0.77 -27.46 8.50
CA PRO A 278 0.29 -26.43 7.59
C PRO A 278 1.03 -26.37 6.24
N ASN A 279 1.99 -27.27 5.99
CA ASN A 279 2.73 -27.27 4.75
C ASN A 279 1.89 -27.83 3.59
N ALA A 280 1.93 -27.13 2.46
CA ALA A 280 1.22 -27.48 1.25
C ALA A 280 2.16 -27.46 0.04
N PRO A 281 1.88 -28.24 -1.02
CA PRO A 281 2.60 -28.10 -2.27
C PRO A 281 2.42 -26.70 -2.88
N PRO A 282 3.42 -26.20 -3.62
CA PRO A 282 3.31 -24.93 -4.34
C PRO A 282 2.16 -24.95 -5.35
N GLY A 283 1.49 -23.80 -5.51
CA GLY A 283 0.47 -23.61 -6.52
C GLY A 283 -0.77 -22.86 -6.03
N LEU A 284 -1.75 -22.76 -6.93
CA LEU A 284 -2.96 -21.99 -6.72
C LEU A 284 -4.02 -22.78 -5.94
N ARG A 285 -4.84 -22.07 -5.17
CA ARG A 285 -6.10 -22.53 -4.59
C ARG A 285 -7.16 -21.46 -4.78
N ALA A 286 -8.37 -21.88 -5.14
CA ALA A 286 -9.51 -21.00 -5.15
C ALA A 286 -10.35 -21.21 -3.89
N PHE A 287 -10.67 -20.14 -3.16
CA PHE A 287 -11.59 -20.16 -2.03
C PHE A 287 -12.87 -19.40 -2.36
N ARG A 288 -14.01 -19.88 -1.88
CA ARG A 288 -15.31 -19.22 -2.02
C ARG A 288 -16.13 -19.30 -0.74
N LYS A 289 -16.81 -18.21 -0.42
CA LYS A 289 -17.81 -18.12 0.64
C LYS A 289 -19.01 -17.33 0.15
N THR A 290 -20.15 -17.99 0.10
CA THR A 290 -21.43 -17.33 -0.15
C THR A 290 -22.05 -16.94 1.19
N PHE A 291 -22.42 -15.67 1.31
CA PHE A 291 -23.21 -15.15 2.41
C PHE A 291 -24.63 -14.86 1.93
N THR A 292 -25.63 -15.24 2.71
CA THR A 292 -27.03 -14.90 2.49
C THR A 292 -27.53 -14.16 3.72
N ALA A 293 -28.11 -12.98 3.49
CA ALA A 293 -28.64 -12.14 4.54
C ALA A 293 -29.77 -12.86 5.31
N PRO A 294 -29.86 -12.66 6.63
CA PRO A 294 -31.03 -13.09 7.39
C PRO A 294 -32.33 -12.52 6.79
N SER A 295 -33.44 -13.23 6.97
CA SER A 295 -34.75 -12.80 6.44
C SER A 295 -35.08 -11.37 6.84
N GLY A 296 -35.45 -10.55 5.86
CA GLY A 296 -35.81 -9.14 6.06
C GLY A 296 -34.62 -8.16 6.10
N LYS A 297 -33.38 -8.65 5.95
CA LYS A 297 -32.18 -7.80 5.84
C LYS A 297 -31.73 -7.68 4.39
N THR A 298 -31.26 -6.50 4.02
CA THR A 298 -30.55 -6.25 2.75
C THR A 298 -29.14 -5.78 3.03
N LEU A 299 -28.20 -6.23 2.20
CA LEU A 299 -26.78 -5.90 2.32
C LEU A 299 -26.55 -4.45 1.92
N GLN A 300 -25.60 -3.78 2.58
CA GLN A 300 -25.17 -2.42 2.26
C GLN A 300 -23.67 -2.37 1.92
N SER A 301 -22.82 -2.97 2.76
CA SER A 301 -21.37 -2.95 2.56
C SER A 301 -20.70 -4.07 3.35
N ALA A 302 -19.43 -4.30 3.07
CA ALA A 302 -18.55 -5.10 3.90
C ALA A 302 -17.23 -4.39 4.20
N SER A 303 -16.74 -4.58 5.41
CA SER A 303 -15.37 -4.30 5.85
C SER A 303 -14.63 -5.62 6.00
N ILE A 304 -13.47 -5.74 5.35
CA ILE A 304 -12.73 -6.99 5.21
C ILE A 304 -11.32 -6.78 5.70
N ILE A 305 -10.80 -7.69 6.51
CA ILE A 305 -9.36 -7.88 6.70
C ILE A 305 -8.99 -9.26 6.20
N LEU A 306 -7.90 -9.36 5.43
CA LEU A 306 -7.51 -10.60 4.78
C LEU A 306 -5.99 -10.67 4.61
N THR A 307 -5.45 -11.87 4.77
CA THR A 307 -4.08 -12.19 4.41
C THR A 307 -3.98 -13.63 3.90
N VAL A 308 -2.96 -13.90 3.09
CA VAL A 308 -2.65 -15.24 2.61
C VAL A 308 -1.15 -15.44 2.67
N ASP A 309 -0.72 -16.61 3.16
CA ASP A 309 0.63 -17.11 2.96
C ASP A 309 0.63 -17.98 1.69
N ASN A 310 1.12 -17.50 0.54
CA ASN A 310 1.96 -16.30 0.34
C ASN A 310 1.27 -15.11 -0.36
N GLU A 311 0.39 -15.36 -1.34
CA GLU A 311 -0.17 -14.30 -2.19
C GLU A 311 -1.67 -14.49 -2.44
N PHE A 312 -2.37 -13.40 -2.73
CA PHE A 312 -3.79 -13.47 -3.07
C PHE A 312 -4.25 -12.43 -4.08
N THR A 313 -5.38 -12.74 -4.74
CA THR A 313 -6.31 -11.76 -5.31
C THR A 313 -7.69 -12.01 -4.73
N PHE A 314 -8.34 -10.96 -4.22
CA PHE A 314 -9.62 -11.00 -3.53
C PHE A 314 -10.73 -10.39 -4.37
N PHE A 315 -11.90 -11.04 -4.37
CA PHE A 315 -13.05 -10.65 -5.17
C PHE A 315 -14.33 -10.63 -4.33
N VAL A 316 -15.23 -9.71 -4.67
CA VAL A 316 -16.60 -9.64 -4.16
C VAL A 316 -17.56 -9.56 -5.35
N ASP A 317 -18.51 -10.48 -5.43
CA ASP A 317 -19.49 -10.60 -6.52
C ASP A 317 -18.87 -10.54 -7.93
N GLY A 318 -17.68 -11.11 -8.05
CA GLY A 318 -16.89 -11.19 -9.27
C GLY A 318 -16.04 -9.97 -9.59
N GLN A 319 -16.15 -8.89 -8.82
CA GLN A 319 -15.29 -7.72 -8.93
C GLN A 319 -14.01 -7.91 -8.13
N SER A 320 -12.85 -7.58 -8.73
CA SER A 320 -11.56 -7.60 -8.02
C SER A 320 -11.49 -6.44 -7.05
N ILE A 321 -11.31 -6.74 -5.76
CA ILE A 321 -11.24 -5.74 -4.69
C ILE A 321 -9.80 -5.38 -4.35
N GLY A 322 -8.90 -6.36 -4.39
CA GLY A 322 -7.49 -6.14 -4.06
C GLY A 322 -6.63 -7.39 -4.21
N GLN A 323 -5.34 -7.23 -4.00
CA GLN A 323 -4.36 -8.31 -4.08
C GLN A 323 -3.29 -8.13 -3.00
N SER A 324 -2.51 -9.17 -2.73
CA SER A 324 -1.37 -9.11 -1.83
C SER A 324 -0.31 -8.12 -2.31
N LEU A 325 0.49 -7.61 -1.37
CA LEU A 325 1.70 -6.87 -1.69
C LEU A 325 2.73 -7.82 -2.32
N SER A 326 3.54 -7.32 -3.25
CA SER A 326 4.63 -8.08 -3.87
C SER A 326 5.90 -8.03 -3.01
N GLU A 327 5.83 -8.59 -1.81
CA GLU A 327 6.90 -8.55 -0.81
C GLU A 327 7.11 -9.91 -0.13
N THR A 328 8.32 -10.14 0.41
CA THR A 328 8.60 -11.31 1.24
C THR A 328 7.81 -11.23 2.54
N ASP A 329 7.24 -12.36 2.99
CA ASP A 329 6.37 -12.42 4.18
C ASP A 329 5.19 -11.45 4.12
N ALA A 330 4.66 -11.16 2.93
CA ALA A 330 3.49 -10.29 2.75
C ALA A 330 2.30 -10.70 3.64
N TRP A 331 2.23 -11.97 4.01
CA TRP A 331 1.21 -12.50 4.91
C TRP A 331 1.19 -11.81 6.30
N LYS A 332 2.32 -11.28 6.78
CA LYS A 332 2.43 -10.53 8.05
C LYS A 332 1.75 -9.17 7.97
N SER A 333 1.55 -8.63 6.78
CA SER A 333 0.85 -7.35 6.54
C SER A 333 -0.53 -7.61 5.95
N ALA A 334 -1.46 -7.99 6.83
CA ALA A 334 -2.84 -8.20 6.43
C ALA A 334 -3.45 -6.93 5.84
N GLN A 335 -4.17 -7.08 4.74
CA GLN A 335 -4.75 -5.97 4.01
C GLN A 335 -6.21 -5.74 4.46
N ALA A 336 -6.60 -4.47 4.54
CA ALA A 336 -7.96 -4.07 4.83
C ALA A 336 -8.65 -3.55 3.56
N PHE A 337 -9.90 -3.96 3.34
CA PHE A 337 -10.70 -3.57 2.18
C PHE A 337 -12.12 -3.18 2.60
N THR A 338 -12.77 -2.39 1.76
CA THR A 338 -14.21 -2.16 1.83
C THR A 338 -14.83 -2.55 0.49
N ALA A 339 -16.05 -3.08 0.52
CA ALA A 339 -16.80 -3.41 -0.68
C ALA A 339 -18.26 -2.95 -0.53
N PRO A 340 -18.83 -2.21 -1.49
CA PRO A 340 -20.27 -1.99 -1.52
C PRO A 340 -20.98 -3.32 -1.80
N LEU A 341 -22.06 -3.58 -1.07
CA LEU A 341 -22.90 -4.76 -1.26
C LEU A 341 -24.33 -4.34 -1.59
N SER A 342 -25.08 -5.22 -2.23
CA SER A 342 -26.49 -4.98 -2.54
C SER A 342 -27.29 -6.28 -2.51
N GLY A 343 -28.61 -6.16 -2.47
CA GLY A 343 -29.50 -7.33 -2.44
C GLY A 343 -29.41 -8.12 -1.14
N THR A 344 -29.54 -9.44 -1.23
CA THR A 344 -29.63 -10.34 -0.07
C THR A 344 -28.54 -11.41 -0.03
N SER A 345 -27.59 -11.40 -0.97
CA SER A 345 -26.49 -12.36 -0.99
C SER A 345 -25.26 -11.74 -1.61
N ALA A 346 -24.09 -12.15 -1.14
CA ALA A 346 -22.79 -11.76 -1.66
C ALA A 346 -21.87 -12.98 -1.71
N VAL A 347 -20.99 -13.03 -2.71
CA VAL A 347 -19.93 -14.03 -2.85
C VAL A 347 -18.58 -13.40 -2.62
N PHE A 348 -17.86 -13.92 -1.64
CA PHE A 348 -16.46 -13.59 -1.36
C PHE A 348 -15.58 -14.69 -1.95
N ALA A 349 -14.64 -14.33 -2.82
CA ALA A 349 -13.77 -15.30 -3.47
C ALA A 349 -12.30 -14.88 -3.39
N VAL A 350 -11.40 -15.85 -3.23
CA VAL A 350 -9.95 -15.62 -3.14
C VAL A 350 -9.25 -16.55 -4.12
N ASN A 351 -8.44 -15.98 -5.00
CA ASN A 351 -7.39 -16.73 -5.68
C ASN A 351 -6.14 -16.64 -4.80
N ALA A 352 -5.71 -17.74 -4.21
CA ALA A 352 -4.57 -17.80 -3.31
C ALA A 352 -3.43 -18.59 -3.93
N THR A 353 -2.19 -18.15 -3.72
CA THR A 353 -0.98 -18.81 -4.22
C THR A 353 -0.08 -19.19 -3.06
N ASN A 354 0.32 -20.46 -3.00
CA ASN A 354 1.45 -20.91 -2.20
C ASN A 354 2.71 -20.97 -3.08
N LEU A 355 3.78 -20.34 -2.65
CA LEU A 355 5.10 -20.32 -3.28
C LEU A 355 5.98 -21.41 -2.66
N PRO A 356 6.94 -21.98 -3.41
CA PRO A 356 7.81 -23.02 -2.89
C PRO A 356 8.68 -22.54 -1.73
N ASP A 357 8.96 -23.46 -0.79
CA ASP A 357 9.92 -23.19 0.27
C ASP A 357 11.28 -22.80 -0.35
N PRO A 358 11.88 -21.67 0.04
CA PRO A 358 13.04 -21.12 -0.66
C PRO A 358 14.30 -21.99 -0.51
N ASN A 359 14.33 -22.92 0.46
CA ASN A 359 15.49 -23.77 0.71
C ASN A 359 15.39 -25.12 0.00
N SER A 360 14.20 -25.72 -0.02
CA SER A 360 13.95 -27.06 -0.56
C SER A 360 13.28 -27.05 -1.94
N GLY A 361 12.66 -25.94 -2.32
CA GLY A 361 11.82 -25.84 -3.52
C GLY A 361 10.49 -26.60 -3.41
N GLY A 362 10.19 -27.19 -2.25
CA GLY A 362 9.05 -28.06 -2.00
C GLY A 362 7.95 -27.40 -1.18
N ASP A 363 7.23 -28.21 -0.41
CA ASP A 363 6.11 -27.79 0.41
C ASP A 363 6.52 -26.70 1.42
N SER A 364 5.63 -25.74 1.60
CA SER A 364 5.80 -24.57 2.48
C SER A 364 4.49 -24.28 3.21
N ALA A 365 4.55 -23.54 4.31
CA ALA A 365 3.36 -23.17 5.07
C ALA A 365 2.40 -22.36 4.19
N ALA A 366 1.13 -22.77 4.13
CA ALA A 366 0.10 -22.12 3.33
C ALA A 366 -1.19 -21.94 4.11
N GLY A 367 -1.80 -20.76 3.97
CA GLY A 367 -3.07 -20.50 4.62
C GLY A 367 -3.69 -19.17 4.21
N LEU A 368 -5.02 -19.15 4.17
CA LEU A 368 -5.85 -17.95 4.07
C LEU A 368 -6.42 -17.63 5.45
N LEU A 369 -6.33 -16.37 5.85
CA LEU A 369 -6.93 -15.83 7.07
C LEU A 369 -7.76 -14.60 6.73
N ALA A 370 -9.03 -14.57 7.14
CA ALA A 370 -9.93 -13.46 6.81
C ALA A 370 -11.01 -13.24 7.87
N THR A 371 -11.36 -11.98 8.10
CA THR A 371 -12.57 -11.56 8.81
C THR A 371 -13.34 -10.59 7.92
N ILE A 372 -14.63 -10.85 7.72
CA ILE A 372 -15.52 -10.06 6.89
C ILE A 372 -16.69 -9.63 7.76
N CYS A 373 -16.78 -8.34 8.04
CA CYS A 373 -17.96 -7.75 8.64
C CYS A 373 -18.88 -7.19 7.57
N ILE A 374 -20.14 -7.61 7.60
CA ILE A 374 -21.17 -7.26 6.64
C ILE A 374 -22.17 -6.34 7.33
N THR A 375 -22.35 -5.15 6.78
CA THR A 375 -23.32 -4.16 7.26
C THR A 375 -24.59 -4.25 6.42
N PHE A 376 -25.74 -4.23 7.09
CA PHE A 376 -27.06 -4.23 6.49
C PHE A 376 -27.60 -2.80 6.36
N THR A 377 -28.58 -2.60 5.48
CA THR A 377 -29.19 -1.28 5.22
C THR A 377 -29.93 -0.68 6.42
N ASP A 378 -30.29 -1.48 7.42
CA ASP A 378 -30.86 -1.00 8.69
C ASP A 378 -29.80 -0.64 9.73
N GLY A 379 -28.53 -0.60 9.33
CA GLY A 379 -27.38 -0.29 10.14
C GLY A 379 -26.78 -1.50 10.87
N SER A 380 -27.56 -2.54 11.17
CA SER A 380 -27.03 -3.71 11.89
C SER A 380 -25.91 -4.42 11.10
N SER A 381 -25.11 -5.27 11.75
CA SER A 381 -24.01 -5.98 11.11
C SER A 381 -23.91 -7.44 11.51
N GLN A 382 -23.22 -8.22 10.69
CA GLN A 382 -22.88 -9.62 10.95
C GLN A 382 -21.46 -9.90 10.49
N THR A 383 -20.68 -10.61 11.31
CA THR A 383 -19.32 -11.02 10.96
C THR A 383 -19.29 -12.48 10.51
N ILE A 384 -18.54 -12.75 9.46
CA ILE A 384 -18.09 -14.09 9.07
C ILE A 384 -16.55 -14.12 9.07
N VAL A 385 -15.99 -15.30 9.33
CA VAL A 385 -14.54 -15.50 9.41
C VAL A 385 -14.08 -16.57 8.42
N SER A 386 -12.79 -16.66 8.17
CA SER A 386 -12.19 -17.83 7.54
C SER A 386 -12.33 -19.03 8.48
N ASP A 387 -13.09 -20.02 8.03
CA ASP A 387 -13.37 -21.24 8.77
C ASP A 387 -13.60 -22.41 7.80
N ILE A 388 -13.90 -23.59 8.34
CA ILE A 388 -14.11 -24.82 7.54
C ILE A 388 -15.40 -24.80 6.70
N THR A 389 -16.22 -23.74 6.78
CA THR A 389 -17.43 -23.59 5.96
C THR A 389 -17.16 -22.89 4.64
N TRP A 390 -15.95 -22.37 4.44
CA TRP A 390 -15.47 -21.94 3.13
C TRP A 390 -15.30 -23.15 2.21
N LYS A 391 -15.47 -22.93 0.91
CA LYS A 391 -15.20 -23.93 -0.12
C LYS A 391 -13.82 -23.69 -0.71
N VAL A 392 -13.11 -24.76 -1.05
CA VAL A 392 -11.78 -24.73 -1.66
C VAL A 392 -11.69 -25.65 -2.88
N PHE A 393 -10.92 -25.23 -3.88
CA PHE A 393 -10.56 -26.02 -5.04
C PHE A 393 -9.06 -25.91 -5.34
N ASN A 394 -8.44 -27.02 -5.77
CA ASN A 394 -6.98 -27.10 -5.95
C ASN A 394 -6.47 -26.45 -7.25
N THR A 395 -7.38 -25.85 -8.02
CA THR A 395 -7.09 -25.01 -9.19
C THR A 395 -8.02 -23.81 -9.16
N VAL A 396 -7.85 -22.88 -10.09
CA VAL A 396 -8.70 -21.68 -10.21
C VAL A 396 -9.52 -21.76 -11.51
N PRO A 397 -10.75 -22.31 -11.46
CA PRO A 397 -11.61 -22.35 -12.65
C PRO A 397 -11.94 -20.95 -13.16
N ALA A 398 -12.13 -20.82 -14.47
CA ALA A 398 -12.60 -19.56 -15.05
C ALA A 398 -13.99 -19.18 -14.47
N GLY A 399 -14.13 -17.93 -14.05
CA GLY A 399 -15.39 -17.42 -13.48
C GLY A 399 -15.67 -17.85 -12.04
N PHE A 400 -14.72 -18.49 -11.34
CA PHE A 400 -14.86 -18.90 -9.94
C PHE A 400 -15.15 -17.76 -8.97
N GLN A 401 -15.06 -16.50 -9.37
CA GLN A 401 -15.40 -15.35 -8.56
C GLN A 401 -16.86 -14.90 -8.72
N SER A 402 -17.56 -15.39 -9.77
CA SER A 402 -18.92 -14.96 -10.09
C SER A 402 -19.95 -15.49 -9.09
N PRO A 403 -20.99 -14.70 -8.73
CA PRO A 403 -22.12 -15.18 -7.94
C PRO A 403 -22.84 -16.40 -8.55
N SER A 404 -22.84 -16.49 -9.89
CA SER A 404 -23.54 -17.55 -10.63
C SER A 404 -22.76 -18.87 -10.74
N PHE A 405 -21.50 -18.91 -10.30
CA PHE A 405 -20.66 -20.09 -10.44
C PHE A 405 -21.14 -21.22 -9.52
N ASN A 406 -21.25 -22.43 -10.09
CA ASN A 406 -21.65 -23.62 -9.35
C ASN A 406 -20.44 -24.24 -8.62
N ASP A 407 -20.38 -24.07 -7.31
CA ASP A 407 -19.35 -24.64 -6.44
C ASP A 407 -19.84 -25.85 -5.61
N LEU A 408 -20.93 -26.51 -6.02
CA LEU A 408 -21.48 -27.67 -5.28
C LEU A 408 -20.51 -28.85 -5.18
N SER A 409 -19.60 -29.00 -6.14
CA SER A 409 -18.59 -30.06 -6.16
C SER A 409 -17.27 -29.68 -5.46
N TRP A 410 -17.17 -28.47 -4.90
CA TRP A 410 -15.96 -28.03 -4.21
C TRP A 410 -15.91 -28.63 -2.82
N ASN A 411 -14.69 -28.94 -2.36
CA ASN A 411 -14.47 -29.43 -1.01
C ASN A 411 -14.64 -28.30 0.00
N ALA A 412 -14.97 -28.66 1.23
CA ALA A 412 -14.83 -27.74 2.36
C ALA A 412 -13.34 -27.42 2.60
N ALA A 413 -13.05 -26.21 3.04
CA ALA A 413 -11.70 -25.81 3.44
C ALA A 413 -11.26 -26.56 4.70
N HIS A 414 -9.98 -26.89 4.76
CA HIS A 414 -9.37 -27.53 5.91
C HIS A 414 -8.74 -26.48 6.83
N SER A 415 -8.90 -26.65 8.14
CA SER A 415 -8.25 -25.77 9.14
C SER A 415 -6.77 -26.11 9.29
N GLN A 416 -5.92 -25.11 9.12
CA GLN A 416 -4.49 -25.16 9.49
C GLN A 416 -4.25 -24.73 10.94
N GLY A 417 -5.30 -24.26 11.62
CA GLY A 417 -5.28 -23.84 13.03
C GLY A 417 -5.85 -22.44 13.21
N ALA A 418 -6.09 -22.05 14.47
CA ALA A 418 -6.61 -20.73 14.80
C ALA A 418 -5.56 -19.62 14.58
N PHE A 419 -6.01 -18.38 14.43
CA PHE A 419 -5.12 -17.22 14.54
C PHE A 419 -4.29 -17.29 15.83
N GLY A 420 -2.97 -17.09 15.74
CA GLY A 420 -2.04 -17.32 16.85
C GLY A 420 -1.28 -18.65 16.81
N VAL A 421 -1.63 -19.59 15.92
CA VAL A 421 -0.93 -20.87 15.76
C VAL A 421 0.40 -20.70 15.01
N ALA A 422 1.40 -21.52 15.34
CA ALA A 422 2.61 -21.62 14.54
C ALA A 422 2.32 -22.16 13.11
N PRO A 423 3.07 -21.76 12.08
CA PRO A 423 4.25 -20.88 12.13
C PRO A 423 3.92 -19.38 12.19
N TRP A 424 2.65 -19.00 11.96
CA TRP A 424 2.25 -17.61 11.75
C TRP A 424 2.11 -16.76 13.03
N ASN A 425 1.89 -17.40 14.18
CA ASN A 425 1.68 -16.75 15.47
C ASN A 425 0.64 -15.61 15.35
N LYS A 426 0.89 -14.47 16.01
CA LYS A 426 0.07 -13.25 15.91
C LYS A 426 0.68 -12.21 14.97
N ASP A 427 1.51 -12.65 14.04
CA ASP A 427 2.32 -11.74 13.21
C ASP A 427 1.55 -11.19 12.00
N ALA A 428 0.35 -11.70 11.71
CA ALA A 428 -0.59 -11.11 10.77
C ALA A 428 -1.21 -9.83 11.37
N ILE A 429 -0.57 -8.70 11.09
CA ILE A 429 -0.97 -7.37 11.57
C ILE A 429 -1.72 -6.65 10.45
N VAL A 430 -2.89 -6.08 10.77
CA VAL A 430 -3.66 -5.29 9.81
C VAL A 430 -2.93 -3.98 9.52
N THR A 431 -2.44 -3.84 8.30
CA THR A 431 -1.86 -2.60 7.79
C THR A 431 -2.93 -1.83 7.03
N THR A 432 -3.30 -0.65 7.52
CA THR A 432 -4.18 0.27 6.79
C THR A 432 -3.36 0.99 5.72
N SER A 433 -3.11 0.30 4.60
CA SER A 433 -2.56 0.88 3.38
C SER A 433 -3.61 0.74 2.28
N PRO A 434 -4.02 1.81 1.58
CA PRO A 434 -4.82 1.65 0.38
C PRO A 434 -3.92 1.07 -0.72
N ALA A 435 -4.12 -0.21 -1.04
CA ALA A 435 -3.66 -0.76 -2.31
C ALA A 435 -4.35 0.03 -3.43
N THR A 436 -3.65 1.00 -4.00
CA THR A 436 -4.03 1.64 -5.26
C THR A 436 -3.97 0.56 -6.33
N GLY A 437 -5.13 -0.02 -6.65
CA GLY A 437 -5.33 -0.84 -7.84
C GLY A 437 -5.16 0.02 -9.08
N GLY A 438 -3.92 0.32 -9.45
CA GLY A 438 -3.60 0.74 -10.80
C GLY A 438 -3.95 -0.40 -11.74
N GLN A 439 -5.08 -0.28 -12.45
CA GLN A 439 -5.31 -1.08 -13.65
C GLN A 439 -4.11 -0.87 -14.58
N SER A 440 -3.27 -1.90 -14.72
CA SER A 440 -2.50 -2.01 -15.95
C SER A 440 -3.52 -2.24 -17.06
N ALA A 441 -3.73 -1.24 -17.90
CA ALA A 441 -4.48 -1.40 -19.13
C ALA A 441 -3.93 -2.62 -19.89
N PRO A 442 -4.78 -3.44 -20.54
CA PRO A 442 -4.28 -4.50 -21.38
C PRO A 442 -3.39 -3.86 -22.46
N LEU A 443 -2.14 -4.32 -22.57
CA LEU A 443 -1.30 -4.09 -23.73
C LEU A 443 -2.08 -4.59 -24.95
N SER A 444 -2.76 -3.67 -25.64
CA SER A 444 -3.31 -3.95 -26.96
C SER A 444 -2.11 -4.17 -27.87
N ALA A 445 -1.88 -5.43 -28.24
CA ALA A 445 -0.95 -5.79 -29.29
C ALA A 445 -1.37 -5.02 -30.56
N SER A 446 -0.63 -3.96 -30.90
CA SER A 446 -0.78 -3.32 -32.20
C SER A 446 -0.42 -4.34 -33.26
N THR A 447 -1.43 -4.75 -34.02
CA THR A 447 -1.28 -5.52 -35.25
C THR A 447 -0.33 -4.74 -36.16
N VAL A 448 0.86 -5.30 -36.40
CA VAL A 448 1.82 -4.76 -37.36
C VAL A 448 1.22 -4.90 -38.74
N LEU A 449 0.68 -3.80 -39.29
CA LEU A 449 0.41 -3.69 -40.71
C LEU A 449 1.68 -3.22 -41.40
N SER A 450 2.17 -4.07 -42.31
CA SER A 450 3.34 -3.84 -43.16
C SER A 450 3.21 -2.53 -43.96
N PRO A 451 4.24 -1.67 -44.02
CA PRO A 451 4.16 -0.45 -44.82
C PRO A 451 4.37 -0.75 -46.30
N THR A 452 3.33 -0.55 -47.11
CA THR A 452 3.46 -0.29 -48.55
C THR A 452 4.01 1.12 -48.78
N SER A 453 4.98 1.17 -49.67
CA SER A 453 5.81 2.29 -50.12
C SER A 453 5.06 3.44 -50.80
N ILE A 454 5.41 4.69 -50.45
CA ILE A 454 5.19 5.93 -51.25
C ILE A 454 6.45 6.82 -51.12
N PRO A 455 6.92 7.50 -52.19
CA PRO A 455 8.31 7.94 -52.31
C PRO A 455 8.60 9.32 -51.69
N PHE A 456 9.86 9.51 -51.31
CA PHE A 456 10.45 10.74 -50.77
C PHE A 456 10.63 11.82 -51.85
N LEU A 457 10.19 13.04 -51.56
CA LEU A 457 10.74 14.26 -52.16
C LEU A 457 11.83 14.82 -51.24
N THR A 458 13.00 15.05 -51.81
CA THR A 458 14.20 15.55 -51.14
C THR A 458 14.20 17.07 -51.05
N THR A 459 14.48 17.63 -49.87
CA THR A 459 15.10 18.97 -49.75
C THR A 459 16.15 18.97 -48.64
N ASN A 460 17.39 19.25 -49.05
CA ASN A 460 18.58 19.46 -48.21
C ASN A 460 18.46 20.71 -47.34
N LEU A 461 18.99 20.67 -46.10
CA LEU A 461 19.76 21.74 -45.42
C LEU A 461 20.52 21.14 -44.20
N PRO A 462 21.63 21.75 -43.72
CA PRO A 462 22.78 21.04 -43.15
C PRO A 462 22.78 20.86 -41.62
N ALA A 463 23.55 19.86 -41.17
CA ALA A 463 23.73 19.47 -39.77
C ALA A 463 24.70 20.38 -38.98
N PRO A 464 24.49 20.59 -37.66
CA PRO A 464 25.53 21.02 -36.75
C PRO A 464 26.23 19.81 -36.10
N SER A 465 27.55 19.84 -36.15
CA SER A 465 28.51 18.92 -35.52
C SER A 465 28.63 19.15 -34.02
N ILE A 466 28.50 18.09 -33.21
CA ILE A 466 28.81 18.09 -31.78
C ILE A 466 30.10 17.29 -31.56
N GLN A 467 31.10 17.94 -30.96
CA GLN A 467 32.38 17.36 -30.55
C GLN A 467 32.22 16.56 -29.25
N LEU A 468 32.79 15.35 -29.21
CA LEU A 468 33.01 14.59 -27.97
C LEU A 468 34.32 15.08 -27.32
N ILE A 469 34.25 15.53 -26.08
CA ILE A 469 35.42 15.76 -25.21
C ILE A 469 35.60 14.49 -24.37
N THR A 470 36.65 13.72 -24.65
CA THR A 470 37.14 12.62 -23.79
C THR A 470 38.34 13.11 -22.99
N THR A 471 38.26 13.09 -21.66
CA THR A 471 39.39 13.31 -20.76
C THR A 471 40.00 11.97 -20.34
N SER A 472 41.20 11.68 -20.83
CA SER A 472 42.06 10.59 -20.38
C SER A 472 43.14 11.14 -19.45
N PHE A 473 43.36 10.48 -18.31
CA PHE A 473 44.57 10.67 -17.50
C PHE A 473 45.60 9.61 -17.88
N GLU A 474 46.75 10.06 -18.36
CA GLU A 474 47.97 9.26 -18.53
C GLU A 474 48.85 9.34 -17.28
N THR A 475 49.55 8.24 -16.96
CA THR A 475 50.93 8.32 -16.48
C THR A 475 51.79 7.28 -17.19
N SER A 476 52.90 7.77 -17.74
CA SER A 476 53.91 7.05 -18.52
C SER A 476 54.86 6.22 -17.65
N THR A 477 55.40 5.12 -18.21
CA THR A 477 56.84 5.03 -18.55
C THR A 477 57.14 3.82 -19.47
N THR A 478 58.04 4.07 -20.42
CA THR A 478 58.47 3.32 -21.64
C THR A 478 59.59 2.26 -21.39
N PRO A 479 60.21 1.57 -22.40
CA PRO A 479 59.66 0.70 -23.47
C PRO A 479 60.52 -0.58 -23.79
N GLN A 480 60.00 -1.39 -24.74
CA GLN A 480 60.69 -2.29 -25.73
C GLN A 480 61.20 -3.71 -25.35
N PRO A 481 61.38 -4.65 -26.32
CA PRO A 481 60.57 -4.97 -27.51
C PRO A 481 60.35 -6.50 -27.76
N SER A 482 59.40 -6.81 -28.67
CA SER A 482 59.11 -8.11 -29.33
C SER A 482 60.30 -8.65 -30.18
N PRO A 483 60.30 -9.86 -30.80
CA PRO A 483 59.24 -10.52 -31.60
C PRO A 483 59.11 -12.04 -31.26
N SER A 484 58.28 -12.93 -31.82
CA SER A 484 57.77 -13.15 -33.17
C SER A 484 56.68 -14.25 -33.13
N THR A 485 55.61 -14.09 -33.90
CA THR A 485 54.69 -15.14 -34.38
C THR A 485 55.41 -16.07 -35.40
N PRO A 486 54.81 -17.13 -36.02
CA PRO A 486 53.41 -17.60 -36.02
C PRO A 486 53.24 -19.14 -35.91
N SER A 487 51.98 -19.62 -35.95
CA SER A 487 51.51 -20.72 -36.83
C SER A 487 50.64 -21.80 -36.17
N LYS A 488 49.34 -21.72 -36.50
CA LYS A 488 48.46 -22.78 -37.04
C LYS A 488 48.59 -24.21 -36.47
N SER A 489 47.49 -24.73 -35.92
CA SER A 489 46.49 -25.56 -36.65
C SER A 489 45.81 -26.60 -35.75
N LYS A 490 44.50 -26.81 -36.03
CA LYS A 490 43.74 -28.07 -36.13
C LYS A 490 44.10 -29.25 -35.19
N ALA A 491 43.22 -30.12 -34.75
CA ALA A 491 41.77 -30.25 -34.69
C ALA A 491 41.54 -31.63 -34.03
N SER A 492 40.39 -31.77 -33.37
CA SER A 492 39.61 -33.01 -33.27
C SER A 492 39.96 -34.10 -32.24
N ARG A 493 38.91 -34.37 -31.45
CA ARG A 493 38.21 -35.66 -31.25
C ARG A 493 38.73 -36.71 -30.25
N ASN A 494 37.90 -36.85 -29.22
CA ASN A 494 37.15 -38.05 -28.79
C ASN A 494 37.74 -39.07 -27.81
N ALA A 495 36.81 -39.46 -26.91
CA ALA A 495 36.66 -40.70 -26.14
C ALA A 495 37.55 -40.84 -24.90
N ALA A 496 37.03 -40.68 -23.67
CA ALA A 496 36.08 -41.53 -22.91
C ALA A 496 36.78 -42.66 -22.12
N GLY A 497 36.55 -42.68 -20.81
CA GLY A 497 36.68 -43.88 -19.99
C GLY A 497 36.99 -43.65 -18.50
N PHE A 498 35.96 -43.85 -17.65
CA PHE A 498 35.98 -44.51 -16.32
C PHE A 498 36.85 -43.89 -15.19
N LEU A 499 36.51 -43.79 -13.90
CA LEU A 499 35.55 -44.43 -12.98
C LEU A 499 35.28 -43.49 -11.77
N THR A 500 34.14 -43.74 -11.13
CA THR A 500 33.59 -43.36 -9.81
C THR A 500 34.55 -42.96 -8.66
N GLU A 501 34.19 -41.92 -7.89
CA GLU A 501 33.95 -42.00 -6.43
C GLU A 501 33.33 -40.71 -5.83
N THR A 502 32.66 -40.88 -4.71
CA THR A 502 31.68 -40.02 -4.01
C THR A 502 32.26 -39.12 -2.90
N MET A 503 31.45 -38.11 -2.48
CA MET A 503 31.32 -37.48 -1.14
C MET A 503 31.89 -36.05 -0.84
N THR A 504 30.95 -35.09 -0.79
CA THR A 504 30.54 -34.21 0.36
C THR A 504 31.34 -32.99 0.89
N ALA A 505 30.58 -31.88 1.03
CA ALA A 505 30.49 -30.87 2.12
C ALA A 505 31.43 -29.64 2.22
N ALA A 506 30.82 -28.44 2.23
CA ALA A 506 30.73 -27.48 3.37
C ALA A 506 30.13 -26.13 2.88
N PHE A 507 28.86 -25.78 3.17
CA PHE A 507 28.31 -25.03 4.32
C PHE A 507 28.98 -23.68 4.67
N SER A 508 28.17 -22.61 4.67
CA SER A 508 28.33 -21.46 5.56
C SER A 508 26.97 -21.12 6.16
N LEU A 509 26.90 -21.30 7.48
CA LEU A 509 25.80 -21.02 8.38
C LEU A 509 26.05 -19.64 8.99
N LEU A 510 25.08 -18.72 8.97
CA LEU A 510 25.10 -17.56 9.86
C LEU A 510 23.97 -17.71 10.88
N LEU A 511 24.37 -18.03 12.10
CA LEU A 511 23.52 -18.11 13.28
C LEU A 511 23.52 -16.75 13.96
N CYS A 512 22.36 -16.10 14.13
CA CYS A 512 22.26 -14.92 14.99
C CYS A 512 21.52 -15.31 16.28
N ILE A 513 22.27 -15.37 17.38
CA ILE A 513 21.74 -15.54 18.73
C ILE A 513 21.38 -14.15 19.26
N ILE A 514 20.12 -13.94 19.63
CA ILE A 514 19.68 -12.80 20.43
C ILE A 514 19.89 -13.17 21.90
N VAL A 515 20.83 -12.50 22.57
CA VAL A 515 20.90 -12.50 24.04
C VAL A 515 20.20 -11.25 24.54
N ASN A 516 19.11 -11.43 25.28
CA ASN A 516 18.47 -10.37 26.05
C ASN A 516 19.41 -9.91 27.17
N VAL A 517 19.66 -8.60 27.23
CA VAL A 517 20.07 -7.89 28.45
C VAL A 517 19.18 -6.67 28.62
#